data_AF-A0A497SEI3-F1
#
_entry.id   AF-A0A497SEI3-F1
#
_cell.length_a   1.000
_cell.length_b   1.000
_cell.length_c   1.000
_cell.angle_alpha   90.00
_cell.angle_beta   90.00
_cell.angle_gamma   90.00
#
_symmetry.space_group_name_H-M   'P 1'
#
loop_
_entity.id
_entity.type
_entity.pdbx_description
1 polymer ?
#
loop_
_entity_poly.entity_id
_entity_poly.type
_entity_poly.pdbx_seq_one_letter_code
_entity_poly.pdbx_strand_id
1 'polypeptide(L)'
;MKGKRENLLFVAVTLLILSFIAYDASARVSVTNEFVWPTPQDGSTIPRDHIYANLTTTATNEYYSLVDFDQSLVGWYRFEETWRWCYQEHANISTQCGGLDSGAYECVGDTWENCGLTYDGDWFTSSEDNTKFGGNANLFINYSKPSNAINSSIWNVKDMSGSRNLTIHSDCWNQEPLQLRVTNNWESDMTNNYYCWGGSEWVSLYVADSSGGFYEEAMWWRFKTPEMVANDYESGWSYEGNCTNPERLVDEDWDTYGSVLNTEPGVNS
;
A
#
# COMPACT_ATOMS: atom_id res chain seq x y z
N MET A 1 63.37 24.66 5.52
CA MET A 1 62.53 23.45 5.36
C MET A 1 61.12 23.81 5.79
N LYS A 2 60.14 23.74 4.87
CA LYS A 2 58.73 24.05 5.11
C LYS A 2 58.09 22.91 5.91
N GLY A 3 57.73 23.15 7.16
CA GLY A 3 56.84 22.26 7.92
C GLY A 3 55.39 22.54 7.53
N LYS A 4 54.79 21.67 6.72
CA LYS A 4 53.39 21.74 6.28
C LYS A 4 52.51 21.05 7.33
N ARG A 5 51.67 21.85 7.98
CA ARG A 5 50.33 21.60 8.55
C ARG A 5 49.92 20.15 8.85
N GLU A 6 49.75 19.85 10.14
CA GLU A 6 48.78 18.87 10.62
C GLU A 6 47.51 19.64 11.00
N ASN A 7 46.52 19.66 10.09
CA ASN A 7 45.17 20.07 10.45
C ASN A 7 44.46 18.81 10.95
N LEU A 8 44.38 18.62 12.27
CA LEU A 8 43.49 17.62 12.86
C LEU A 8 42.04 18.09 12.67
N LEU A 9 41.29 17.43 11.79
CA LEU A 9 39.84 17.58 11.71
C LEU A 9 39.22 16.58 12.69
N PHE A 10 38.76 17.05 13.84
CA PHE A 10 37.87 16.27 14.71
C PHE A 10 36.46 16.37 14.15
N VAL A 11 36.01 15.33 13.44
CA VAL A 11 34.60 15.20 13.05
C VAL A 11 33.92 14.30 14.07
N ALA A 12 33.19 14.89 15.01
CA ALA A 12 32.27 14.16 15.86
C ALA A 12 30.97 13.94 15.06
N VAL A 13 30.84 12.79 14.41
CA VAL A 13 29.59 12.42 13.74
C VAL A 13 28.57 12.05 14.81
N THR A 14 27.73 13.01 15.19
CA THR A 14 26.56 12.72 16.02
C THR A 14 25.40 12.48 15.08
N LEU A 15 25.10 11.21 14.83
CA LEU A 15 24.07 10.80 13.88
C LEU A 15 22.69 10.83 14.56
N LEU A 16 21.77 11.63 14.01
CA LEU A 16 20.35 11.59 14.40
C LEU A 16 19.59 10.83 13.30
N ILE A 17 19.38 9.53 13.49
CA ILE A 17 18.66 8.69 12.53
C ILE A 17 17.15 8.82 12.82
N LEU A 18 16.44 9.49 11.93
CA LEU A 18 14.98 9.48 11.90
C LEU A 18 14.52 8.48 10.83
N SER A 19 14.05 7.31 11.26
CA SER A 19 13.28 6.41 10.41
C SER A 19 11.81 6.80 10.47
N PHE A 20 11.29 7.36 9.37
CA PHE A 20 9.86 7.64 9.24
C PHE A 20 9.19 6.45 8.59
N ILE A 21 8.14 5.93 9.25
CA ILE A 21 7.37 4.80 8.76
C ILE A 21 6.07 5.34 8.17
N ALA A 22 5.86 5.16 6.86
CA ALA A 22 4.51 5.14 6.31
C ALA A 22 3.89 3.79 6.72
N TYR A 23 3.10 3.80 7.80
CA TYR A 23 2.81 2.59 8.60
C TYR A 23 1.74 1.67 8.00
N ASP A 24 2.01 0.37 8.05
CA ASP A 24 1.04 -0.71 8.23
C ASP A 24 1.26 -1.32 9.63
N ALA A 25 0.17 -1.51 10.38
CA ALA A 25 0.19 -1.83 11.81
C ALA A 25 0.42 -3.30 12.18
N SER A 26 0.60 -4.16 11.19
CA SER A 26 0.75 -5.60 11.40
C SER A 26 2.21 -6.09 11.29
N ALA A 27 3.08 -5.37 10.60
CA ALA A 27 4.48 -5.77 10.43
C ALA A 27 5.37 -5.02 11.42
N ARG A 28 6.10 -5.74 12.28
CA ARG A 28 7.29 -5.16 12.91
C ARG A 28 8.30 -4.86 11.81
N VAL A 29 8.33 -3.63 11.34
CA VAL A 29 9.30 -3.17 10.35
C VAL A 29 10.67 -3.09 11.03
N SER A 30 11.59 -3.97 10.65
CA SER A 30 13.00 -3.85 11.00
C SER A 30 13.73 -3.14 9.88
N VAL A 31 14.08 -1.87 10.10
CA VAL A 31 15.04 -1.17 9.23
C VAL A 31 16.43 -1.37 9.84
N THR A 32 17.33 -2.00 9.08
CA THR A 32 18.74 -2.10 9.48
C THR A 32 19.55 -1.16 8.59
N ASN A 33 20.27 -0.24 9.22
CA ASN A 33 21.22 0.65 8.57
C ASN A 33 22.63 0.23 9.00
N GLU A 34 23.46 -0.17 8.05
CA GLU A 34 24.85 -0.53 8.32
C GLU A 34 25.78 0.31 7.44
N PHE A 35 26.79 0.92 8.07
CA PHE A 35 27.91 1.52 7.37
C PHE A 35 28.90 0.42 7.02
N VAL A 36 29.02 0.10 5.74
CA VAL A 36 29.92 -0.95 5.26
C VAL A 36 31.19 -0.35 4.68
N TRP A 37 32.22 -1.17 4.48
CA TRP A 37 33.47 -0.75 3.84
C TRP A 37 33.16 -0.10 2.47
N PRO A 38 33.82 1.02 2.09
CA PRO A 38 35.00 1.64 2.70
C PRO A 38 34.70 2.71 3.78
N THR A 39 33.53 2.67 4.44
CA THR A 39 33.25 3.59 5.56
C THR A 39 34.26 3.41 6.69
N PRO A 40 34.97 4.47 7.13
CA PRO A 40 35.90 4.39 8.25
C PRO A 40 35.22 3.94 9.53
N GLN A 41 35.97 3.25 10.40
CA GLN A 41 35.47 2.85 11.72
C GLN A 41 35.13 4.08 12.57
N ASP A 42 34.12 3.95 13.43
CA ASP A 42 33.77 5.01 14.39
C ASP A 42 34.99 5.46 15.21
N GLY A 43 35.11 6.78 15.39
CA GLY A 43 36.24 7.43 16.05
C GLY A 43 37.59 7.34 15.33
N SER A 44 37.66 6.80 14.11
CA SER A 44 38.92 6.70 13.37
C SER A 44 39.36 8.06 12.80
N THR A 45 40.68 8.26 12.72
CA THR A 45 41.28 9.40 12.01
C THR A 45 41.81 8.93 10.68
N ILE A 46 41.41 9.60 9.60
CA ILE A 46 41.94 9.33 8.26
C ILE A 46 42.75 10.52 7.76
N PRO A 47 43.87 10.30 7.03
CA PRO A 47 44.70 11.38 6.50
C PRO A 47 44.15 11.88 5.15
N ARG A 48 42.86 12.17 5.08
CA ARG A 48 42.13 12.65 3.90
C ARG A 48 41.09 13.68 4.32
N ASP A 49 40.64 14.49 3.36
CA ASP A 49 39.60 15.51 3.51
C ASP A 49 38.19 15.03 3.13
N HIS A 50 38.05 13.75 2.80
CA HIS A 50 36.79 13.10 2.46
C HIS A 50 36.73 11.69 3.05
N ILE A 51 35.51 11.21 3.29
CA ILE A 51 35.21 9.81 3.64
C ILE A 51 34.38 9.19 2.51
N TYR A 52 34.47 7.87 2.36
CA TYR A 52 33.42 7.12 1.68
C TYR A 52 32.39 6.73 2.74
N ALA A 53 31.10 6.88 2.45
CA ALA A 53 30.02 6.42 3.30
C ALA A 53 29.14 5.48 2.47
N ASN A 54 29.26 4.18 2.71
CA ASN A 54 28.38 3.19 2.11
C ASN A 54 27.28 2.86 3.11
N LEU A 55 26.05 3.26 2.79
CA LEU A 55 24.86 2.91 3.54
C LEU A 55 24.17 1.73 2.86
N THR A 56 24.00 0.64 3.60
CA THR A 56 23.06 -0.42 3.20
C THR A 56 21.82 -0.32 4.06
N THR A 57 20.67 -0.31 3.41
CA THR A 57 19.37 -0.30 4.06
C THR A 57 18.59 -1.53 3.61
N THR A 58 17.86 -2.14 4.53
CA THR A 58 16.99 -3.28 4.25
C THR A 58 15.67 -3.08 4.98
N ALA A 59 14.55 -3.25 4.26
CA ALA A 59 13.21 -3.26 4.85
C ALA A 59 12.26 -4.14 4.02
N THR A 60 11.14 -4.52 4.63
CA THR A 60 10.09 -5.32 3.99
C THR A 60 9.01 -4.47 3.30
N ASN A 61 8.98 -3.16 3.57
CA ASN A 61 7.97 -2.21 3.08
C ASN A 61 8.65 -0.99 2.46
N GLU A 62 7.89 -0.03 1.92
CA GLU A 62 8.40 1.26 1.47
C GLU A 62 8.94 2.08 2.64
N TYR A 63 10.14 2.64 2.49
CA TYR A 63 10.79 3.47 3.49
C TYR A 63 11.72 4.49 2.82
N TYR A 64 12.13 5.46 3.61
CA TYR A 64 13.11 6.46 3.21
C TYR A 64 14.23 6.49 4.26
N SER A 65 15.46 6.64 3.78
CA SER A 65 16.65 6.83 4.62
C SER A 65 17.33 8.13 4.24
N LEU A 66 17.68 8.93 5.25
CA LEU A 66 18.40 10.17 5.06
C LEU A 66 19.70 10.15 5.88
N VAL A 67 20.78 10.63 5.29
CA VAL A 67 22.08 10.79 5.94
C VAL A 67 22.37 12.28 6.06
N ASP A 68 22.46 12.75 7.30
CA ASP A 68 22.87 14.11 7.64
C ASP A 68 24.15 14.04 8.48
N PHE A 69 25.23 14.62 7.96
CA PHE A 69 26.57 14.56 8.57
C PHE A 69 26.87 15.70 9.53
N ASP A 70 26.16 16.83 9.43
CA ASP A 70 26.47 18.05 10.18
C ASP A 70 25.28 18.61 10.97
N GLN A 71 24.17 17.87 11.01
CA GLN A 71 22.92 18.27 11.69
C GLN A 71 22.38 19.61 11.17
N SER A 72 22.79 20.02 9.98
CA SER A 72 22.35 21.29 9.39
C SER A 72 21.01 21.15 8.68
N LEU A 73 20.56 19.93 8.40
CA LEU A 73 19.36 19.70 7.62
C LEU A 73 18.10 20.02 8.43
N VAL A 74 17.39 21.05 8.01
CA VAL A 74 16.00 21.31 8.41
C VAL A 74 15.09 20.95 7.23
N GLY A 75 14.54 19.74 7.25
CA GLY A 75 13.57 19.28 6.26
C GLY A 75 12.14 19.66 6.62
N TRP A 76 11.38 20.20 5.66
CA TRP A 76 9.93 20.37 5.77
C TRP A 76 9.24 19.30 4.92
N TYR A 77 8.77 18.25 5.57
CA TYR A 77 8.07 17.16 4.89
C TYR A 77 6.56 17.41 4.92
N ARG A 78 5.93 17.37 3.75
CA ARG A 78 4.48 17.27 3.64
C ARG A 78 4.16 15.93 2.99
N PHE A 79 3.28 15.18 3.66
CA PHE A 79 2.64 14.03 3.05
C PHE A 79 1.45 14.57 2.26
N GLU A 80 1.47 14.42 0.95
CA GLU A 80 0.25 14.65 0.18
C GLU A 80 -0.66 13.43 0.36
N GLU A 81 -1.96 13.69 0.44
CA GLU A 81 -2.95 12.62 0.50
C GLU A 81 -3.13 12.08 -0.91
N THR A 82 -2.48 10.96 -1.22
CA THR A 82 -2.75 10.23 -2.46
C THR A 82 -3.69 9.06 -2.17
N TRP A 83 -4.49 8.72 -3.16
CA TRP A 83 -5.46 7.63 -3.07
C TRP A 83 -4.91 6.45 -3.84
N ARG A 84 -4.85 5.29 -3.18
CA ARG A 84 -4.52 4.03 -3.83
C ARG A 84 -5.76 3.15 -3.89
N TRP A 85 -5.97 2.52 -5.03
CA TRP A 85 -6.96 1.46 -5.18
C TRP A 85 -6.27 0.10 -5.12
N CYS A 86 -6.90 -0.85 -4.44
CA CYS A 86 -6.51 -2.25 -4.49
C CYS A 86 -7.72 -3.12 -4.77
N TYR A 87 -7.54 -4.04 -5.70
CA TYR A 87 -8.52 -5.03 -6.05
C TYR A 87 -8.34 -6.29 -5.19
N GLN A 88 -9.42 -6.80 -4.64
CA GLN A 88 -9.52 -8.11 -3.99
C GLN A 88 -10.71 -8.86 -4.59
N GLU A 89 -10.42 -9.88 -5.40
CA GLU A 89 -11.43 -10.78 -5.96
C GLU A 89 -12.17 -11.50 -4.83
N HIS A 90 -11.47 -12.38 -4.10
CA HIS A 90 -12.10 -13.19 -3.05
C HIS A 90 -11.94 -12.59 -1.66
N ALA A 91 -13.01 -12.57 -0.88
CA ALA A 91 -13.02 -12.13 0.52
C ALA A 91 -12.06 -12.90 1.43
N ASN A 92 -11.70 -14.12 1.06
CA ASN A 92 -10.85 -15.03 1.81
C ASN A 92 -9.46 -15.25 1.18
N ILE A 93 -9.05 -14.43 0.21
CA ILE A 93 -7.70 -14.46 -0.38
C ILE A 93 -7.09 -13.06 -0.32
N SER A 94 -5.93 -12.94 0.32
CA SER A 94 -5.18 -11.68 0.41
C SER A 94 -4.53 -11.36 -0.93
N THR A 95 -4.35 -10.07 -1.22
CA THR A 95 -3.61 -9.64 -2.41
C THR A 95 -2.38 -8.81 -2.05
N GLN A 96 -1.44 -8.70 -2.99
CA GLN A 96 -0.23 -7.90 -2.81
C GLN A 96 -0.52 -6.39 -2.65
N CYS A 97 -1.67 -5.91 -3.09
CA CYS A 97 -1.99 -4.48 -3.03
C CYS A 97 -2.80 -4.06 -1.79
N GLY A 98 -3.21 -5.02 -0.95
CA GLY A 98 -4.23 -4.85 0.09
C GLY A 98 -5.28 -5.97 0.07
N GLY A 99 -6.16 -6.01 1.07
CA GLY A 99 -7.13 -7.11 1.24
C GLY A 99 -6.59 -8.21 2.16
N LEU A 100 -7.42 -8.66 3.11
CA LEU A 100 -7.06 -9.69 4.09
C LEU A 100 -7.68 -11.03 3.68
N ASP A 101 -6.98 -12.13 3.94
CA ASP A 101 -7.42 -13.51 3.66
C ASP A 101 -8.31 -14.12 4.76
N SER A 102 -8.74 -13.32 5.73
CA SER A 102 -9.54 -13.76 6.87
C SER A 102 -11.05 -13.58 6.70
N GLY A 103 -11.51 -13.17 5.51
CA GLY A 103 -12.93 -13.12 5.19
C GLY A 103 -13.56 -14.49 4.96
N ALA A 104 -14.87 -14.51 4.69
CA ALA A 104 -15.63 -15.74 4.51
C ALA A 104 -16.86 -15.56 3.63
N TYR A 105 -17.27 -16.66 3.00
CA TYR A 105 -18.52 -16.81 2.25
C TYR A 105 -19.44 -17.78 2.96
N GLU A 106 -20.73 -17.48 3.01
CA GLU A 106 -21.76 -18.37 3.52
C GLU A 106 -23.01 -18.32 2.65
N CYS A 107 -23.45 -19.48 2.17
CA CYS A 107 -24.66 -19.60 1.38
C CYS A 107 -25.76 -20.19 2.25
N VAL A 108 -26.87 -19.47 2.41
CA VAL A 108 -27.98 -19.88 3.27
C VAL A 108 -29.28 -19.89 2.49
N GLY A 109 -30.08 -20.92 2.74
CA GLY A 109 -31.22 -21.30 1.92
C GLY A 109 -30.79 -22.39 0.93
N ASP A 110 -31.63 -23.42 0.76
CA ASP A 110 -31.39 -24.60 -0.08
C ASP A 110 -31.41 -24.32 -1.61
N THR A 111 -30.90 -23.16 -2.03
CA THR A 111 -31.46 -22.53 -3.22
C THR A 111 -30.42 -22.03 -4.21
N TRP A 112 -29.14 -21.81 -3.91
CA TRP A 112 -28.19 -21.63 -5.01
C TRP A 112 -27.97 -22.97 -5.73
N GLU A 113 -28.13 -23.04 -7.05
CA GLU A 113 -27.85 -24.26 -7.82
C GLU A 113 -26.42 -24.76 -7.58
N ASN A 114 -25.47 -23.83 -7.57
CA ASN A 114 -24.08 -24.06 -7.21
C ASN A 114 -23.48 -22.76 -6.69
N CYS A 115 -23.55 -22.55 -5.38
CA CYS A 115 -23.08 -21.31 -4.77
C CYS A 115 -21.60 -21.02 -5.03
N GLY A 116 -20.76 -22.04 -5.26
CA GLY A 116 -19.35 -21.82 -5.57
C GLY A 116 -19.12 -20.98 -6.82
N LEU A 117 -20.05 -21.00 -7.78
CA LEU A 117 -19.99 -20.19 -9.01
C LEU A 117 -20.36 -18.72 -8.79
N THR A 118 -20.62 -18.31 -7.56
CA THR A 118 -20.93 -16.90 -7.22
C THR A 118 -19.73 -16.13 -6.69
N TYR A 119 -18.60 -16.84 -6.51
CA TYR A 119 -17.34 -16.31 -5.99
C TYR A 119 -16.14 -17.16 -6.46
N ASP A 120 -16.17 -17.70 -7.70
CA ASP A 120 -15.12 -18.59 -8.21
C ASP A 120 -13.96 -17.84 -8.89
N GLY A 121 -14.07 -16.52 -9.04
CA GLY A 121 -13.14 -15.67 -9.75
C GLY A 121 -13.26 -15.72 -11.27
N ASP A 122 -14.30 -16.38 -11.80
CA ASP A 122 -14.65 -16.39 -13.22
C ASP A 122 -15.94 -15.58 -13.44
N TRP A 123 -15.77 -14.33 -13.88
CA TRP A 123 -16.87 -13.41 -14.18
C TRP A 123 -17.78 -13.86 -15.34
N PHE A 124 -17.57 -15.04 -15.94
CA PHE A 124 -18.43 -15.63 -16.99
C PHE A 124 -19.25 -16.83 -16.52
N THR A 125 -18.96 -17.41 -15.36
CA THR A 125 -19.79 -18.42 -14.71
C THR A 125 -20.77 -17.75 -13.75
N SER A 126 -21.93 -18.37 -13.53
CA SER A 126 -22.94 -17.83 -12.63
C SER A 126 -23.71 -18.95 -11.95
N SER A 127 -24.34 -18.60 -10.83
CA SER A 127 -25.38 -19.42 -10.22
C SER A 127 -26.68 -18.64 -10.13
N GLU A 128 -27.78 -19.37 -10.05
CA GLU A 128 -29.10 -18.82 -9.83
C GLU A 128 -29.82 -19.59 -8.71
N ASP A 129 -30.95 -19.04 -8.31
CA ASP A 129 -31.85 -19.68 -7.37
C ASP A 129 -32.51 -20.93 -8.00
N ASN A 130 -32.53 -22.05 -7.28
CA ASN A 130 -33.00 -23.40 -7.58
C ASN A 130 -34.30 -23.71 -6.81
N THR A 131 -35.00 -22.71 -6.29
CA THR A 131 -36.25 -22.89 -5.54
C THR A 131 -37.40 -23.26 -6.47
N LYS A 132 -37.43 -24.54 -6.84
CA LYS A 132 -38.63 -25.18 -7.38
C LYS A 132 -39.80 -25.18 -6.37
N PHE A 133 -39.63 -24.65 -5.15
CA PHE A 133 -40.56 -24.78 -4.02
C PHE A 133 -40.74 -23.52 -3.16
N GLY A 134 -40.27 -22.35 -3.61
CA GLY A 134 -40.40 -21.07 -2.90
C GLY A 134 -39.31 -20.82 -1.85
N GLY A 135 -38.75 -19.62 -1.86
CA GLY A 135 -37.62 -19.20 -1.03
C GLY A 135 -36.73 -18.19 -1.75
N ASN A 136 -35.71 -17.68 -1.04
CA ASN A 136 -34.68 -16.81 -1.62
C ASN A 136 -33.30 -17.43 -1.40
N ALA A 137 -32.43 -17.36 -2.41
CA ALA A 137 -31.01 -17.64 -2.28
C ALA A 137 -30.27 -16.48 -1.64
N ASN A 138 -29.54 -16.75 -0.55
CA ASN A 138 -28.75 -15.74 0.13
C ASN A 138 -27.28 -16.14 0.08
N LEU A 139 -26.45 -15.23 -0.42
CA LEU A 139 -24.99 -15.27 -0.28
C LEU A 139 -24.60 -14.19 0.71
N PHE A 140 -23.95 -14.57 1.81
CA PHE A 140 -23.36 -13.67 2.78
C PHE A 140 -21.85 -13.63 2.56
N ILE A 141 -21.29 -12.43 2.53
CA ILE A 141 -19.87 -12.18 2.34
C ILE A 141 -19.38 -11.34 3.51
N ASN A 142 -18.37 -11.84 4.23
CA ASN A 142 -17.72 -11.12 5.31
C ASN A 142 -16.31 -10.75 4.86
N TYR A 143 -16.04 -9.46 4.69
CA TYR A 143 -14.71 -8.95 4.44
C TYR A 143 -14.03 -8.48 5.73
N SER A 144 -12.77 -8.88 5.90
CA SER A 144 -11.89 -8.24 6.88
C SER A 144 -11.27 -7.02 6.22
N LYS A 145 -11.60 -5.82 6.71
CA LYS A 145 -11.13 -4.57 6.10
C LYS A 145 -9.63 -4.41 6.34
N PRO A 146 -8.84 -4.09 5.30
CA PRO A 146 -7.44 -3.74 5.46
C PRO A 146 -7.26 -2.49 6.32
N SER A 147 -6.15 -2.42 7.05
CA SER A 147 -5.73 -1.20 7.75
C SER A 147 -5.68 -0.01 6.78
N ASN A 148 -6.20 1.15 7.20
CA ASN A 148 -6.23 2.39 6.41
C ASN A 148 -7.12 2.37 5.16
N ALA A 149 -7.88 1.29 4.92
CA ALA A 149 -8.97 1.34 3.95
C ALA A 149 -10.04 2.34 4.43
N ILE A 150 -10.66 3.06 3.50
CA ILE A 150 -11.67 4.08 3.80
C ILE A 150 -13.03 3.75 3.16
N ASN A 151 -14.08 4.37 3.70
CA ASN A 151 -15.49 4.12 3.34
C ASN A 151 -15.88 4.48 1.89
N SER A 152 -14.98 5.09 1.12
CA SER A 152 -15.16 5.27 -0.33
C SER A 152 -14.60 4.11 -1.16
N SER A 153 -14.30 2.98 -0.51
CA SER A 153 -14.14 1.68 -1.15
C SER A 153 -15.44 1.25 -1.85
N ILE A 154 -15.31 0.41 -2.86
CA ILE A 154 -16.41 0.03 -3.75
C ILE A 154 -16.55 -1.48 -3.73
N TRP A 155 -17.79 -1.95 -3.65
CA TRP A 155 -18.13 -3.34 -3.91
C TRP A 155 -18.54 -3.50 -5.37
N ASN A 156 -17.76 -4.23 -6.15
CA ASN A 156 -18.04 -4.52 -7.55
C ASN A 156 -18.75 -5.86 -7.66
N VAL A 157 -19.86 -5.91 -8.40
CA VAL A 157 -20.68 -7.12 -8.54
C VAL A 157 -21.10 -7.29 -9.97
N LYS A 158 -21.36 -8.53 -10.39
CA LYS A 158 -21.89 -8.86 -11.71
C LYS A 158 -23.09 -9.79 -11.64
N ASP A 159 -24.11 -9.42 -12.40
CA ASP A 159 -25.31 -10.20 -12.68
C ASP A 159 -25.55 -10.28 -14.20
N MET A 160 -26.64 -10.93 -14.65
CA MET A 160 -26.96 -11.00 -16.09
C MET A 160 -27.29 -9.63 -16.70
N SER A 161 -27.63 -8.62 -15.89
CA SER A 161 -27.81 -7.24 -16.38
C SER A 161 -26.49 -6.52 -16.62
N GLY A 162 -25.38 -7.00 -16.01
CA GLY A 162 -24.03 -6.49 -16.21
C GLY A 162 -23.25 -6.30 -14.91
N SER A 163 -22.07 -5.70 -15.03
CA SER A 163 -21.22 -5.35 -13.89
C SER A 163 -21.58 -3.97 -13.34
N ARG A 164 -21.52 -3.80 -12.02
CA ARG A 164 -21.85 -2.54 -11.33
C ARG A 164 -20.96 -2.29 -10.12
N ASN A 165 -20.78 -1.01 -9.80
CA ASN A 165 -20.05 -0.55 -8.63
C ASN A 165 -21.03 -0.04 -7.57
N LEU A 166 -21.04 -0.66 -6.40
CA LEU A 166 -21.91 -0.33 -5.28
C LEU A 166 -21.10 0.45 -4.24
N THR A 167 -21.64 1.62 -3.85
CA THR A 167 -21.08 2.42 -2.76
C THR A 167 -21.54 1.86 -1.43
N ILE A 168 -20.62 1.65 -0.50
CA ILE A 168 -20.92 1.10 0.82
C ILE A 168 -21.32 2.24 1.75
N HIS A 169 -22.48 2.12 2.40
CA HIS A 169 -22.94 3.11 3.38
C HIS A 169 -22.02 3.16 4.60
N SER A 170 -21.86 4.35 5.19
CA SER A 170 -21.01 4.54 6.37
C SER A 170 -21.38 3.63 7.55
N ASP A 171 -22.67 3.37 7.73
CA ASP A 171 -23.17 2.56 8.84
C ASP A 171 -22.72 1.10 8.71
N CYS A 172 -22.64 0.62 7.47
CA CYS A 172 -22.10 -0.70 7.15
C CYS A 172 -20.58 -0.72 7.20
N TRP A 173 -19.93 0.33 6.69
CA TRP A 173 -18.48 0.46 6.73
C TRP A 173 -17.94 0.42 8.17
N ASN A 174 -18.70 0.90 9.15
CA ASN A 174 -18.28 0.92 10.54
C ASN A 174 -18.39 -0.44 11.26
N GLN A 175 -18.98 -1.46 10.62
CA GLN A 175 -19.02 -2.81 11.18
C GLN A 175 -17.69 -3.53 11.01
N GLU A 176 -17.36 -4.43 11.93
CA GLU A 176 -16.23 -5.34 11.86
C GLU A 176 -16.71 -6.77 12.18
N PRO A 177 -16.71 -7.70 11.22
CA PRO A 177 -16.31 -7.53 9.81
C PRO A 177 -17.26 -6.63 9.00
N LEU A 178 -16.83 -6.21 7.80
CA LEU A 178 -17.73 -5.63 6.80
C LEU A 178 -18.59 -6.76 6.22
N GLN A 179 -19.90 -6.70 6.43
CA GLN A 179 -20.80 -7.77 6.01
C GLN A 179 -21.69 -7.31 4.86
N LEU A 180 -21.70 -8.09 3.79
CA LEU A 180 -22.44 -7.87 2.56
C LEU A 180 -23.36 -9.07 2.30
N ARG A 181 -24.45 -8.85 1.59
CA ARG A 181 -25.39 -9.91 1.22
C ARG A 181 -25.93 -9.71 -0.18
N VAL A 182 -25.93 -10.77 -0.96
CA VAL A 182 -26.72 -10.88 -2.19
C VAL A 182 -27.91 -11.78 -1.91
N THR A 183 -29.09 -11.33 -2.28
CA THR A 183 -30.31 -12.14 -2.26
C THR A 183 -30.85 -12.26 -3.68
N ASN A 184 -30.97 -13.49 -4.18
CA ASN A 184 -31.70 -13.78 -5.41
C ASN A 184 -33.13 -14.21 -5.04
N ASN A 185 -34.14 -13.60 -5.65
CA ASN A 185 -35.55 -13.97 -5.44
C ASN A 185 -36.16 -14.46 -6.75
N TRP A 186 -36.46 -15.77 -6.80
CA TRP A 186 -37.08 -16.41 -7.95
C TRP A 186 -38.56 -16.04 -8.11
N GLU A 187 -39.32 -15.92 -7.00
CA GLU A 187 -40.77 -15.78 -7.05
C GLU A 187 -41.25 -14.41 -7.54
N SER A 188 -40.45 -13.36 -7.37
CA SER A 188 -40.86 -12.02 -7.78
C SER A 188 -40.47 -11.68 -9.21
N ASP A 189 -39.20 -11.82 -9.63
CA ASP A 189 -38.72 -11.39 -10.97
C ASP A 189 -37.28 -11.89 -11.32
N MET A 190 -36.77 -12.92 -10.63
CA MET A 190 -35.35 -13.34 -10.71
C MET A 190 -34.39 -12.15 -10.46
N THR A 191 -34.57 -11.49 -9.33
CA THR A 191 -33.87 -10.25 -8.99
C THR A 191 -32.79 -10.46 -7.95
N ASN A 192 -31.61 -9.93 -8.22
CA ASN A 192 -30.50 -9.83 -7.29
C ASN A 192 -30.61 -8.52 -6.52
N ASN A 193 -30.72 -8.64 -5.20
CA ASN A 193 -30.76 -7.52 -4.28
C ASN A 193 -29.51 -7.54 -3.42
N TYR A 194 -28.90 -6.37 -3.26
CA TYR A 194 -27.59 -6.20 -2.67
C TYR A 194 -27.72 -5.39 -1.40
N TYR A 195 -27.18 -5.91 -0.31
CA TYR A 195 -27.31 -5.32 1.02
C TYR A 195 -25.96 -5.27 1.73
N CYS A 196 -25.89 -4.41 2.74
CA CYS A 196 -24.83 -4.43 3.74
C CYS A 196 -25.43 -4.39 5.15
N TRP A 197 -24.72 -4.95 6.13
CA TRP A 197 -25.18 -4.94 7.53
C TRP A 197 -24.84 -3.61 8.19
N GLY A 198 -25.85 -2.87 8.67
CA GLY A 198 -25.67 -1.59 9.36
C GLY A 198 -25.45 -1.69 10.87
N GLY A 199 -25.37 -2.90 11.43
CA GLY A 199 -25.24 -3.15 12.87
C GLY A 199 -26.53 -3.58 13.57
N SER A 200 -27.69 -3.18 13.04
CA SER A 200 -29.01 -3.59 13.55
C SER A 200 -29.93 -4.19 12.48
N GLU A 201 -29.75 -3.79 11.22
CA GLU A 201 -30.55 -4.24 10.09
C GLU A 201 -29.72 -4.28 8.81
N TRP A 202 -30.25 -4.99 7.81
CA TRP A 202 -29.68 -5.02 6.46
C TRP A 202 -30.12 -3.80 5.68
N VAL A 203 -29.16 -2.97 5.28
CA VAL A 203 -29.36 -1.75 4.51
C VAL A 203 -29.22 -2.07 3.03
N SER A 204 -30.20 -1.66 2.22
CA SER A 204 -30.18 -1.87 0.77
C SER A 204 -29.13 -0.98 0.10
N LEU A 205 -28.24 -1.61 -0.67
CA LEU A 205 -27.28 -0.92 -1.55
C LEU A 205 -27.86 -0.76 -2.97
N TYR A 206 -28.50 -1.81 -3.47
CA TYR A 206 -29.12 -1.81 -4.79
C TYR A 206 -30.17 -2.93 -4.91
N VAL A 207 -31.23 -2.68 -5.68
CA VAL A 207 -32.28 -3.64 -6.00
C VAL A 207 -32.33 -3.70 -7.52
N ALA A 208 -32.09 -4.89 -8.09
CA ALA A 208 -32.16 -5.05 -9.54
C ALA A 208 -33.62 -5.21 -10.00
N ASP A 209 -33.95 -4.65 -11.16
CA ASP A 209 -35.29 -4.77 -11.75
C ASP A 209 -35.53 -6.17 -12.37
N SER A 210 -34.49 -6.76 -12.98
CA SER A 210 -34.44 -8.16 -13.44
C SER A 210 -32.99 -8.48 -13.80
N SER A 211 -32.40 -9.47 -13.15
CA SER A 211 -30.95 -9.69 -13.24
C SER A 211 -30.53 -11.15 -13.37
N GLY A 212 -31.46 -12.10 -13.24
CA GLY A 212 -31.19 -13.52 -13.41
C GLY A 212 -30.07 -14.01 -12.48
N GLY A 213 -29.20 -14.86 -13.03
CA GLY A 213 -28.04 -15.40 -12.32
C GLY A 213 -27.08 -14.34 -11.81
N PHE A 214 -26.46 -14.65 -10.68
CA PHE A 214 -25.40 -13.88 -10.07
C PHE A 214 -24.05 -14.53 -10.40
N TYR A 215 -23.10 -13.73 -10.88
CA TYR A 215 -21.82 -14.22 -11.40
C TYR A 215 -20.74 -14.12 -10.33
N GLU A 216 -20.39 -12.91 -9.92
CA GLU A 216 -19.18 -12.70 -9.13
C GLU A 216 -19.30 -11.40 -8.35
N GLU A 217 -18.47 -11.29 -7.33
CA GLU A 217 -18.22 -10.06 -6.60
C GLU A 217 -16.75 -9.88 -6.29
N ALA A 218 -16.35 -8.62 -6.11
CA ALA A 218 -15.03 -8.26 -5.68
C ALA A 218 -15.02 -6.92 -4.95
N MET A 219 -14.04 -6.72 -4.09
CA MET A 219 -13.81 -5.46 -3.39
C MET A 219 -12.72 -4.64 -4.05
N TRP A 220 -13.04 -3.38 -4.32
CA TRP A 220 -12.06 -2.34 -4.61
C TRP A 220 -11.83 -1.52 -3.35
N TRP A 221 -10.78 -1.86 -2.62
CA TRP A 221 -10.33 -1.14 -1.45
C TRP A 221 -9.71 0.19 -1.84
N ARG A 222 -10.22 1.27 -1.26
CA ARG A 222 -9.60 2.58 -1.36
C ARG A 222 -8.81 2.85 -0.10
N PHE A 223 -7.55 3.23 -0.26
CA PHE A 223 -6.65 3.60 0.83
C PHE A 223 -6.34 5.08 0.79
N LYS A 224 -6.12 5.63 1.99
CA LYS A 224 -5.44 6.90 2.15
C LYS A 224 -3.95 6.61 2.32
N THR A 225 -3.13 6.88 1.30
CA THR A 225 -1.68 6.71 1.37
C THR A 225 -1.00 8.06 1.62
N PRO A 226 -0.09 8.15 2.61
CA PRO A 226 0.82 9.28 2.70
C PRO A 226 1.97 9.08 1.71
N GLU A 227 2.01 9.88 0.65
CA GLU A 227 3.15 9.93 -0.27
C GLU A 227 4.04 11.13 0.08
N MET A 228 5.36 10.92 0.20
CA MET A 228 6.28 12.03 0.42
C MET A 228 6.58 12.73 -0.91
N VAL A 229 6.15 13.98 -1.02
CA VAL A 229 6.65 14.89 -2.06
C VAL A 229 7.79 15.70 -1.45
N ALA A 230 9.02 15.44 -1.86
CA ALA A 230 10.14 16.34 -1.56
C ALA A 230 9.96 17.61 -2.38
N ASN A 231 9.53 18.70 -1.74
CA ASN A 231 9.62 20.02 -2.34
C ASN A 231 11.00 20.56 -2.01
N ASP A 232 11.91 20.54 -2.97
CA ASP A 232 13.16 21.32 -2.91
C ASP A 232 12.80 22.79 -3.06
N TYR A 233 12.37 23.40 -1.95
CA TYR A 233 12.34 24.85 -1.82
C TYR A 233 13.68 25.27 -1.24
N GLU A 234 14.67 25.47 -2.11
CA GLU A 234 15.77 26.37 -1.76
C GLU A 234 15.14 27.77 -1.55
N SER A 235 14.79 28.08 -0.31
CA SER A 235 14.54 29.48 0.05
C SER A 235 15.87 30.19 -0.09
N GLY A 236 16.02 30.95 -1.17
CA GLY A 236 17.22 31.71 -1.49
C GLY A 236 17.75 32.49 -0.30
N TRP A 237 18.79 31.95 0.32
CA TRP A 237 19.76 32.71 1.07
C TRP A 237 21.06 32.59 0.29
N SER A 238 21.26 33.53 -0.64
CA SER A 238 22.57 33.80 -1.22
C SER A 238 23.49 34.24 -0.09
N TYR A 239 24.29 33.32 0.45
CA TYR A 239 25.44 33.71 1.23
C TYR A 239 26.55 34.11 0.26
N GLU A 240 26.74 35.41 0.03
CA GLU A 240 28.00 35.94 -0.50
C GLU A 240 29.11 35.79 0.56
N GLY A 241 29.52 34.55 0.80
CA GLY A 241 30.77 34.24 1.46
C GLY A 241 31.86 34.21 0.42
N ASN A 242 32.70 35.25 0.39
CA ASN A 242 33.88 35.35 -0.46
C ASN A 242 34.79 34.11 -0.31
N CYS A 243 34.59 33.12 -1.18
CA CYS A 243 35.57 32.08 -1.46
C CYS A 243 36.56 32.65 -2.46
N THR A 244 37.64 33.26 -1.98
CA THR A 244 38.83 33.52 -2.82
C THR A 244 39.56 32.20 -3.11
N ASN A 245 38.93 31.41 -4.00
CA ASN A 245 39.47 30.56 -5.07
C ASN A 245 40.46 29.41 -4.75
N PRO A 246 40.57 28.40 -5.64
CA PRO A 246 39.54 27.57 -6.29
C PRO A 246 39.93 26.07 -6.32
N GLU A 247 38.96 25.15 -6.26
CA GLU A 247 38.89 23.99 -7.17
C GLU A 247 37.59 23.23 -6.90
N ARG A 248 36.53 23.67 -7.58
CA ARG A 248 35.58 22.84 -8.32
C ARG A 248 35.05 21.57 -7.60
N LEU A 249 33.96 21.72 -6.85
CA LEU A 249 32.91 20.69 -6.81
C LEU A 249 31.76 21.20 -7.68
N VAL A 250 31.93 20.96 -8.97
CA VAL A 250 30.79 20.80 -9.88
C VAL A 250 30.35 19.37 -9.65
N ASP A 251 29.24 19.19 -8.96
CA ASP A 251 28.43 17.99 -9.13
C ASP A 251 27.21 18.42 -9.96
N GLU A 252 27.44 18.44 -11.27
CA GLU A 252 26.36 18.36 -12.25
C GLU A 252 25.84 16.92 -12.17
N ASP A 253 24.52 16.79 -12.00
CA ASP A 253 23.70 15.59 -12.25
C ASP A 253 23.36 14.70 -11.04
N TRP A 254 22.35 15.12 -10.25
CA TRP A 254 21.72 14.27 -9.23
C TRP A 254 20.59 13.37 -9.75
N ASP A 255 20.43 13.25 -11.07
CA ASP A 255 19.57 12.24 -11.69
C ASP A 255 20.37 10.99 -12.09
N THR A 256 20.96 10.28 -11.11
CA THR A 256 21.43 8.92 -11.36
C THR A 256 20.65 7.91 -10.54
N TYR A 257 19.58 7.40 -11.15
CA TYR A 257 18.97 6.11 -10.84
C TYR A 257 20.07 5.06 -10.66
N GLY A 258 20.15 4.46 -9.47
CA GLY A 258 20.96 3.27 -9.23
C GLY A 258 20.47 2.12 -10.11
N SER A 259 21.18 1.86 -11.21
CA SER A 259 21.00 0.63 -11.98
C SER A 259 21.62 -0.54 -11.22
N VAL A 260 20.82 -1.58 -10.98
CA VAL A 260 21.27 -2.85 -10.42
C VAL A 260 22.02 -3.60 -11.52
N LEU A 261 23.36 -3.57 -11.48
CA LEU A 261 24.16 -4.52 -12.27
C LEU A 261 24.27 -5.84 -11.51
N ASN A 262 23.31 -6.74 -11.78
CA ASN A 262 23.51 -8.17 -11.58
C ASN A 262 24.55 -8.66 -12.61
N THR A 263 25.74 -9.03 -12.15
CA THR A 263 26.59 -9.97 -12.90
C THR A 263 27.14 -11.02 -11.94
N GLU A 264 26.67 -12.25 -12.12
CA GLU A 264 27.19 -13.46 -11.48
C GLU A 264 28.70 -13.67 -11.73
N PRO A 265 29.40 -14.45 -10.89
CA PRO A 265 30.82 -14.69 -11.04
C PRO A 265 31.11 -15.68 -12.17
N GLY A 266 31.70 -15.18 -13.25
CA GLY A 266 32.33 -15.98 -14.30
C GLY A 266 33.63 -16.62 -13.81
N VAL A 267 33.69 -17.94 -13.89
CA VAL A 267 34.84 -18.81 -13.65
C VAL A 267 35.93 -18.59 -14.70
N ASN A 268 37.19 -18.62 -14.26
CA ASN A 268 38.41 -18.52 -15.05
C ASN A 268 38.50 -19.52 -16.23
N SER A 269 38.94 -19.02 -17.39
CA SER A 269 40.10 -19.53 -18.14
C SER A 269 40.56 -18.51 -19.18
#